data_AF-A0A934DWP8-F1
#
_entry.id   AF-A0A934DWP8-F1
#
_cell.length_a   1.000
_cell.length_b   1.000
_cell.length_c   1.000
_cell.angle_alpha   90.00
_cell.angle_beta   90.00
_cell.angle_gamma   90.00
#
_symmetry.space_group_name_H-M   'P 1'
#
loop_
_entity.id
_entity.type
_entity.pdbx_description
1 polymer ?
#
loop_
_entity_poly.entity_id
_entity_poly.type
_entity_poly.pdbx_seq_one_letter_code
_entity_poly.pdbx_strand_id
1 'polypeptide(L)'
;MRSTRQIGFIAACGLASGAAAWVVFASLPATRVLVGTRAIDAVVPVHYQVTVFPAFGAYCAALAMDVARRERARVIGRALLVAAVVALAVVRLAGQVGLSGHAVCCAAVAVESLASRQRSEWVLVVLLAMAGLAVTGWYKLWIWGDPVWFVVSVATGAAIGLACGPQALVSVRKPR
;
A
#
# COMPACT_ATOMS: atom_id res chain seq x y z
N MET A 1 -23.78 0.08 -15.86
CA MET A 1 -22.72 0.57 -16.76
C MET A 1 -21.67 1.49 -16.12
N ARG A 2 -21.96 2.26 -15.05
CA ARG A 2 -20.94 3.14 -14.39
C ARG A 2 -19.83 2.38 -13.64
N SER A 3 -20.10 1.20 -13.09
CA SER A 3 -19.14 0.40 -12.31
C SER A 3 -17.97 -0.13 -13.16
N THR A 4 -18.23 -0.66 -14.36
CA THR A 4 -17.18 -1.26 -15.21
C THR A 4 -16.13 -0.26 -15.67
N ARG A 5 -16.56 0.96 -16.05
CA ARG A 5 -15.64 2.03 -16.46
C ARG A 5 -14.74 2.49 -15.30
N GLN A 6 -15.29 2.47 -14.08
CA GLN A 6 -14.56 2.85 -12.87
C GLN A 6 -13.51 1.82 -12.50
N ILE A 7 -13.89 0.54 -12.49
CA ILE A 7 -12.96 -0.57 -12.28
C ILE A 7 -11.87 -0.56 -13.36
N GLY A 8 -12.24 -0.34 -14.63
CA GLY A 8 -11.29 -0.22 -15.73
C GLY A 8 -10.29 0.92 -15.55
N PHE A 9 -10.77 2.10 -15.12
CA PHE A 9 -9.91 3.24 -14.81
C PHE A 9 -8.94 2.95 -13.66
N ILE A 10 -9.43 2.36 -12.56
CA ILE A 10 -8.61 1.99 -11.40
C ILE A 10 -7.57 0.93 -11.77
N ALA A 11 -7.96 -0.08 -12.55
CA ALA A 11 -7.06 -1.10 -13.06
C ALA A 11 -5.97 -0.49 -13.95
N ALA A 12 -6.35 0.40 -14.87
CA ALA A 12 -5.40 1.11 -15.74
C ALA A 12 -4.40 1.95 -14.93
N CYS A 13 -4.85 2.65 -13.89
CA CYS A 13 -3.96 3.41 -13.01
C CYS A 13 -3.01 2.50 -12.22
N GLY A 14 -3.51 1.36 -11.71
CA GLY A 14 -2.67 0.35 -11.07
C GLY A 14 -1.58 -0.16 -12.01
N LEU A 15 -1.95 -0.60 -13.21
CA LEU A 15 -1.00 -1.09 -14.21
C LEU A 15 0.00 0.00 -14.64
N ALA A 16 -0.47 1.22 -14.90
CA ALA A 16 0.38 2.34 -15.28
C ALA A 16 1.39 2.69 -14.18
N SER A 17 0.96 2.68 -12.91
CA SER A 17 1.86 2.93 -11.78
C SER A 17 2.93 1.83 -11.62
N GLY A 18 2.57 0.57 -11.85
CA GLY A 18 3.51 -0.55 -11.87
C GLY A 18 4.53 -0.43 -13.02
N ALA A 19 4.06 -0.10 -14.23
CA ALA A 19 4.93 0.12 -15.39
C ALA A 19 5.87 1.32 -15.17
N ALA A 20 5.37 2.44 -14.64
CA ALA A 20 6.18 3.60 -14.32
C ALA A 20 7.25 3.27 -13.27
N ALA A 21 6.87 2.57 -12.19
CA ALA A 21 7.80 2.10 -11.18
C ALA A 21 8.87 1.18 -11.76
N TRP A 22 8.49 0.27 -12.66
CA TRP A 22 9.43 -0.60 -13.35
C TRP A 22 10.49 0.19 -14.11
N VAL A 23 10.08 1.15 -14.95
CA VAL A 23 11.01 2.00 -15.70
C VAL A 23 11.96 2.74 -14.78
N VAL A 24 11.46 3.30 -13.68
CA VAL A 24 12.28 4.01 -12.69
C VAL A 24 13.28 3.06 -12.03
N PHE A 25 12.84 1.96 -11.43
CA PHE A 25 13.73 1.06 -10.68
C PHE A 25 14.69 0.26 -11.57
N ALA A 26 14.33 -0.01 -12.83
CA ALA A 26 15.25 -0.60 -13.79
C ALA A 26 16.39 0.34 -14.19
N SER A 27 16.19 1.65 -14.04
CA SER A 27 17.18 2.68 -14.39
C SER A 27 18.04 3.13 -13.20
N LEU A 28 17.67 2.74 -11.97
CA LEU A 28 18.38 3.11 -10.76
C LEU A 28 19.46 2.06 -10.40
N PRO A 29 20.52 2.47 -9.69
CA PRO A 29 21.49 1.53 -9.14
C PRO A 29 20.83 0.49 -8.23
N ALA A 30 21.38 -0.72 -8.23
CA ALA A 30 20.96 -1.80 -7.37
C ALA A 30 20.99 -1.40 -5.89
N THR A 31 19.86 -1.57 -5.19
CA THR A 31 19.76 -1.33 -3.75
C THR A 31 20.01 -2.62 -2.97
N ARG A 32 20.76 -2.55 -1.88
CA ARG A 32 20.96 -3.70 -0.97
C ARG A 32 19.69 -4.03 -0.21
N VAL A 33 19.49 -5.31 0.07
CA VAL A 33 18.39 -5.80 0.90
C VAL A 33 18.60 -5.39 2.35
N LEU A 34 17.53 -4.92 2.98
CA LEU A 34 17.49 -4.60 4.41
C LEU A 34 16.66 -5.66 5.16
N VAL A 35 17.30 -6.34 6.11
CA VAL A 35 16.69 -7.24 7.09
C VAL A 35 16.65 -6.51 8.42
N GLY A 36 15.46 -6.08 8.83
CA GLY A 36 15.34 -5.01 9.83
C GLY A 36 16.12 -3.75 9.41
N THR A 37 17.02 -3.31 10.28
CA THR A 37 17.92 -2.16 10.05
C THR A 37 19.26 -2.54 9.42
N ARG A 38 19.56 -3.85 9.28
CA ARG A 38 20.85 -4.33 8.75
C ARG A 38 20.78 -4.53 7.24
N ALA A 39 21.76 -4.01 6.51
CA ALA A 39 21.99 -4.35 5.12
C ALA A 39 22.70 -5.71 4.99
N ILE A 40 22.24 -6.54 4.06
CA ILE A 40 22.88 -7.81 3.71
C ILE A 40 23.46 -7.75 2.29
N ASP A 41 24.34 -8.68 1.95
CA ASP A 41 24.96 -8.80 0.63
C ASP A 41 24.03 -9.49 -0.39
N ALA A 42 22.81 -8.98 -0.48
CA ALA A 42 21.83 -9.32 -1.48
C ALA A 42 21.26 -8.05 -2.10
N VAL A 43 20.86 -8.13 -3.36
CA VAL A 43 20.24 -7.02 -4.09
C VAL A 43 18.73 -7.19 -4.07
N VAL A 44 18.01 -6.09 -3.86
CA VAL A 44 16.55 -6.09 -3.98
C VAL A 44 16.19 -6.20 -5.46
N PRO A 45 15.49 -7.26 -5.90
CA PRO A 45 15.19 -7.41 -7.30
C PRO A 45 14.11 -6.42 -7.75
N VAL A 46 14.19 -5.96 -8.99
CA VAL A 46 13.29 -4.92 -9.53
C VAL A 46 11.82 -5.33 -9.42
N HIS A 47 11.48 -6.59 -9.73
CA HIS A 47 10.09 -7.03 -9.63
C HIS A 47 9.57 -6.98 -8.18
N TYR A 48 10.40 -7.24 -7.16
CA TYR A 48 10.01 -7.01 -5.77
C TYR A 48 9.68 -5.53 -5.55
N GLN A 49 10.57 -4.62 -5.99
CA GLN A 49 10.36 -3.17 -5.83
C GLN A 49 9.02 -2.73 -6.43
N VAL A 50 8.66 -3.26 -7.59
CA VAL A 50 7.47 -2.86 -8.35
C VAL A 50 6.16 -3.40 -7.76
N THR A 51 6.19 -4.49 -6.98
CA THR A 51 4.97 -5.20 -6.56
C THR A 51 3.96 -4.41 -5.74
N VAL A 52 4.40 -3.38 -5.01
CA VAL A 52 3.51 -2.53 -4.20
C VAL A 52 2.75 -1.50 -5.05
N PHE A 53 3.32 -1.09 -6.19
CA PHE A 53 2.83 0.04 -6.96
C PHE A 53 1.45 -0.19 -7.57
N PRO A 54 1.11 -1.37 -8.15
CA PRO A 54 -0.24 -1.60 -8.65
C PRO A 54 -1.34 -1.37 -7.62
N ALA A 55 -1.14 -1.83 -6.38
CA ALA A 55 -2.08 -1.61 -5.29
C ALA A 55 -2.17 -0.13 -4.92
N PHE A 56 -1.02 0.53 -4.78
CA PHE A 56 -0.95 1.96 -4.44
C PHE A 56 -1.58 2.85 -5.51
N GLY A 57 -1.26 2.64 -6.79
CA GLY A 57 -1.82 3.39 -7.91
C GLY A 57 -3.34 3.18 -8.05
N ALA A 58 -3.82 1.95 -7.88
CA ALA A 58 -5.25 1.67 -7.83
C ALA A 58 -5.94 2.40 -6.66
N TYR A 59 -5.30 2.42 -5.50
CA TYR A 59 -5.79 3.12 -4.31
C TYR A 59 -5.86 4.65 -4.52
N CYS A 60 -4.81 5.25 -5.08
CA CYS A 60 -4.78 6.68 -5.41
C CYS A 60 -5.83 7.06 -6.45
N ALA A 61 -6.06 6.20 -7.46
CA ALA A 61 -7.13 6.42 -8.43
C ALA A 61 -8.52 6.41 -7.77
N ALA A 62 -8.72 5.49 -6.82
CA ALA A 62 -9.96 5.42 -6.06
C ALA A 62 -10.14 6.68 -5.16
N LEU A 63 -9.08 7.19 -4.54
CA LEU A 63 -9.07 8.47 -3.84
C LEU A 63 -9.43 9.65 -4.77
N ALA A 64 -8.82 9.73 -5.96
CA ALA A 64 -9.12 10.79 -6.93
C ALA A 64 -10.60 10.78 -7.34
N MET A 65 -11.20 9.59 -7.46
CA MET A 65 -12.63 9.45 -7.70
C MET A 65 -13.49 9.91 -6.52
N ASP A 66 -13.08 9.62 -5.28
CA ASP A 66 -13.78 10.11 -4.08
C ASP A 66 -13.76 11.64 -4.00
N VAL A 67 -12.63 12.26 -4.39
CA VAL A 67 -12.50 13.73 -4.52
C VAL A 67 -13.45 14.26 -5.57
N ALA A 68 -13.47 13.67 -6.77
CA ALA A 68 -14.37 14.08 -7.85
C ALA A 68 -15.86 13.96 -7.45
N ARG A 69 -16.20 13.00 -6.59
CA ARG A 69 -17.54 12.79 -6.05
C ARG A 69 -17.85 13.58 -4.78
N ARG A 70 -16.88 14.32 -4.23
CA ARG A 70 -16.98 15.10 -2.99
C ARG A 70 -17.34 14.23 -1.76
N GLU A 71 -16.88 12.98 -1.71
CA GLU A 71 -17.13 12.06 -0.59
C GLU A 71 -16.17 12.33 0.59
N ARG A 72 -16.35 13.48 1.26
CA ARG A 72 -15.40 14.04 2.23
C ARG A 72 -14.85 13.05 3.26
N ALA A 73 -15.70 12.21 3.85
CA ALA A 73 -15.26 11.24 4.87
C ALA A 73 -14.26 10.22 4.29
N ARG A 74 -14.49 9.74 3.06
CA ARG A 74 -13.58 8.79 2.39
C ARG A 74 -12.32 9.46 1.90
N VAL A 75 -12.44 10.66 1.34
CA VAL A 75 -11.29 11.47 0.94
C VAL A 75 -10.33 11.65 2.11
N ILE A 76 -10.83 11.99 3.29
CA ILE A 76 -10.00 12.16 4.50
C ILE A 76 -9.31 10.84 4.86
N GLY A 77 -10.06 9.74 4.99
CA GLY A 77 -9.48 8.44 5.36
C GLY A 77 -8.40 7.97 4.39
N ARG A 78 -8.69 7.98 3.09
CA ARG A 78 -7.72 7.56 2.06
C ARG A 78 -6.53 8.50 1.96
N ALA A 79 -6.73 9.81 2.08
CA ALA A 79 -5.63 10.77 2.07
C ALA A 79 -4.71 10.61 3.29
N LEU A 80 -5.28 10.36 4.47
CA LEU A 80 -4.51 10.08 5.69
C LEU A 80 -3.68 8.80 5.54
N LEU A 81 -4.24 7.74 4.94
CA LEU A 81 -3.50 6.52 4.68
C LEU A 81 -2.33 6.77 3.73
N VAL A 82 -2.57 7.46 2.61
CA VAL A 82 -1.53 7.83 1.64
C VAL A 82 -0.43 8.63 2.34
N ALA A 83 -0.80 9.64 3.13
CA ALA A 83 0.15 10.46 3.87
C ALA A 83 0.98 9.62 4.88
N ALA A 84 0.33 8.72 5.63
CA ALA A 84 1.00 7.85 6.59
C ALA A 84 1.99 6.88 5.93
N VAL A 85 1.60 6.27 4.80
CA VAL A 85 2.47 5.37 4.04
C VAL A 85 3.65 6.12 3.44
N VAL A 86 3.44 7.31 2.87
CA VAL A 86 4.51 8.14 2.32
C VAL A 86 5.47 8.61 3.42
N ALA A 87 4.95 9.09 4.55
CA ALA A 87 5.77 9.48 5.70
C ALA A 87 6.63 8.31 6.18
N LEU A 88 6.04 7.12 6.30
CA LEU A 88 6.79 5.93 6.72
C LEU A 88 7.84 5.51 5.68
N ALA A 89 7.53 5.65 4.38
CA ALA A 89 8.50 5.39 3.32
C ALA A 89 9.71 6.33 3.43
N VAL A 90 9.49 7.62 3.70
CA VAL A 90 10.58 8.59 3.91
C VAL A 90 11.43 8.21 5.14
N VAL A 91 10.79 7.90 6.27
CA VAL A 91 11.49 7.47 7.50
C VAL A 91 12.29 6.19 7.25
N ARG A 92 11.75 5.26 6.45
CA ARG A 92 12.43 4.03 6.06
C ARG A 92 13.64 4.29 5.17
N LEU A 93 13.50 5.16 4.17
CA LEU A 93 14.61 5.55 3.28
C LEU A 93 15.74 6.26 4.04
N ALA A 94 15.42 6.95 5.14
CA ALA A 94 16.40 7.53 6.06
C ALA A 94 17.08 6.49 6.98
N GLY A 95 16.77 5.19 6.83
CA GLY A 95 17.38 4.10 7.59
C GLY A 95 16.90 3.97 9.04
N GLN A 96 15.85 4.71 9.44
CA GLN A 96 15.46 4.85 10.85
C GLN A 96 14.59 3.70 11.37
N VAL A 97 13.95 2.93 10.49
CA VAL A 97 13.03 1.85 10.88
C VAL A 97 13.30 0.57 10.10
N GLY A 98 13.16 -0.58 10.76
CA GLY A 98 13.38 -1.90 10.16
C GLY A 98 12.22 -2.44 9.31
N LEU A 99 11.14 -1.67 9.18
CA LEU A 99 9.90 -2.12 8.54
C LEU A 99 10.04 -2.29 7.02
N SER A 100 9.31 -3.26 6.47
CA SER A 100 9.12 -3.40 5.03
C SER A 100 8.05 -2.42 4.57
N GLY A 101 8.45 -1.39 3.82
CA GLY A 101 7.51 -0.42 3.24
C GLY A 101 6.45 -1.08 2.38
N HIS A 102 6.82 -2.09 1.58
CA HIS A 102 5.90 -2.90 0.78
C HIS A 102 4.84 -3.60 1.63
N ALA A 103 5.26 -4.29 2.69
CA ALA A 103 4.32 -5.03 3.54
C ALA A 103 3.38 -4.07 4.30
N VAL A 104 3.90 -2.95 4.82
CA VAL A 104 3.09 -1.93 5.49
C VAL A 104 2.06 -1.34 4.53
N CYS A 105 2.49 -0.91 3.34
CA CYS A 105 1.60 -0.32 2.35
C CYS A 105 0.51 -1.29 1.90
N CYS A 106 0.87 -2.51 1.49
CA CYS A 106 -0.08 -3.51 1.03
C CYS A 106 -1.09 -3.88 2.13
N ALA A 107 -0.62 -4.11 3.37
CA ALA A 107 -1.53 -4.43 4.47
C ALA A 107 -2.45 -3.25 4.81
N ALA A 108 -1.94 -2.01 4.83
CA ALA A 108 -2.75 -0.82 5.09
C ALA A 108 -3.83 -0.65 4.02
N VAL A 109 -3.46 -0.69 2.74
CA VAL A 109 -4.38 -0.56 1.61
C VAL A 109 -5.45 -1.67 1.63
N ALA A 110 -5.05 -2.92 1.87
CA ALA A 110 -5.98 -4.04 1.93
C ALA A 110 -6.98 -3.87 3.08
N VAL A 111 -6.50 -3.54 4.29
CA VAL A 111 -7.33 -3.43 5.48
C VAL A 111 -8.27 -2.22 5.42
N GLU A 112 -7.81 -1.06 4.95
CA GLU A 112 -8.69 0.10 4.76
C GLU A 112 -9.76 -0.18 3.69
N SER A 113 -9.38 -0.82 2.58
CA SER A 113 -10.31 -1.19 1.52
C SER A 113 -11.35 -2.21 2.00
N LEU A 114 -10.94 -3.18 2.83
CA LEU A 114 -11.84 -4.14 3.47
C LEU A 114 -12.73 -3.50 4.53
N ALA A 115 -12.26 -2.50 5.26
CA ALA A 115 -13.06 -1.80 6.27
C ALA A 115 -14.08 -0.86 5.61
N SER A 116 -13.74 -0.27 4.47
CA SER A 116 -14.61 0.65 3.76
C SER A 116 -15.73 -0.06 3.00
N ARG A 117 -15.50 -1.25 2.41
CA ARG A 117 -16.46 -2.26 1.85
C ARG A 117 -17.68 -1.76 1.02
N GLN A 118 -17.74 -0.47 0.68
CA GLN A 118 -18.96 0.19 0.22
C GLN A 118 -19.01 0.38 -1.32
N ARG A 119 -18.01 -0.10 -2.07
CA ARG A 119 -17.93 0.13 -3.53
C ARG A 119 -17.31 -1.03 -4.32
N SER A 120 -17.74 -1.20 -5.56
CA SER A 120 -17.32 -2.33 -6.41
C SER A 120 -15.82 -2.42 -6.67
N GLU A 121 -15.05 -1.33 -6.52
CA GLU A 121 -13.60 -1.36 -6.69
C GLU A 121 -12.81 -1.98 -5.54
N TRP A 122 -13.40 -2.13 -4.34
CA TRP A 122 -12.65 -2.57 -3.16
C TRP A 122 -12.00 -3.94 -3.39
N VAL A 123 -12.69 -4.83 -4.12
CA VAL A 123 -12.20 -6.17 -4.45
C VAL A 123 -10.91 -6.09 -5.26
N LEU A 124 -10.89 -5.25 -6.31
CA LEU A 124 -9.71 -5.10 -7.16
C LEU A 124 -8.50 -4.58 -6.36
N VAL A 125 -8.72 -3.53 -5.55
CA VAL A 125 -7.66 -2.93 -4.75
C VAL A 125 -7.10 -3.93 -3.72
N VAL A 126 -7.97 -4.69 -3.05
CA VAL A 126 -7.57 -5.74 -2.12
C VAL A 126 -6.79 -6.84 -2.83
N LEU A 127 -7.24 -7.31 -4.00
CA LEU A 127 -6.54 -8.35 -4.75
C LEU A 127 -5.14 -7.90 -5.16
N LEU A 128 -4.98 -6.67 -5.64
CA LEU A 128 -3.67 -6.11 -5.98
C LEU A 128 -2.77 -6.00 -4.75
N ALA A 129 -3.31 -5.53 -3.61
CA ALA A 129 -2.58 -5.43 -2.36
C ALA A 129 -2.15 -6.82 -1.84
N MET A 130 -3.02 -7.81 -1.90
CA MET A 130 -2.73 -9.18 -1.49
C MET A 130 -1.69 -9.84 -2.41
N ALA A 131 -1.74 -9.59 -3.72
CA ALA A 131 -0.71 -10.05 -4.65
C ALA A 131 0.66 -9.46 -4.30
N GLY A 132 0.72 -8.14 -4.04
CA GLY A 132 1.95 -7.49 -3.58
C GLY A 132 2.44 -8.02 -2.24
N LEU A 133 1.52 -8.29 -1.31
CA LEU A 133 1.85 -8.86 0.00
C LEU A 133 2.36 -10.30 -0.10
N ALA A 134 1.80 -11.11 -1.00
CA ALA A 134 2.25 -12.48 -1.24
C ALA A 134 3.68 -12.51 -1.78
N VAL A 135 4.00 -11.65 -2.76
CA VAL A 135 5.38 -11.52 -3.27
C VAL A 135 6.31 -11.00 -2.17
N THR A 136 5.87 -9.98 -1.41
CA THR A 136 6.67 -9.43 -0.30
C THR A 136 6.94 -10.49 0.77
N GLY A 137 5.91 -11.27 1.13
CA GLY A 137 6.00 -12.36 2.09
C GLY A 137 6.90 -13.47 1.59
N TRP A 138 6.84 -13.83 0.30
CA TRP A 138 7.75 -14.81 -0.28
C TRP A 138 9.22 -14.40 -0.07
N TYR A 139 9.56 -13.16 -0.43
CA TYR A 139 10.91 -12.64 -0.25
C TYR A 139 11.32 -12.54 1.20
N LYS A 140 10.47 -11.99 2.06
CA LYS A 140 10.80 -11.77 3.47
C LYS A 140 10.86 -13.05 4.27
N LEU A 141 9.95 -14.00 4.05
CA LEU A 141 9.90 -15.23 4.83
C LEU A 141 10.92 -16.26 4.36
N TRP A 142 11.08 -16.42 3.04
CA TRP A 142 11.82 -17.56 2.48
C TRP A 142 13.16 -17.18 1.85
N ILE A 143 13.26 -16.02 1.21
CA ILE A 143 14.50 -15.63 0.50
C ILE A 143 15.47 -14.90 1.44
N TRP A 144 14.98 -13.99 2.28
CA TRP A 144 15.80 -13.14 3.13
C TRP A 144 15.79 -13.51 4.61
N GLY A 145 14.90 -14.42 5.03
CA GLY A 145 14.85 -14.89 6.42
C GLY A 145 14.51 -13.78 7.44
N ASP A 146 13.57 -12.91 7.10
CA ASP A 146 13.14 -11.74 7.87
C ASP A 146 11.67 -11.83 8.37
N PRO A 147 11.26 -12.92 9.07
CA PRO A 147 9.86 -13.12 9.44
C PRO A 147 9.36 -12.13 10.49
N VAL A 148 10.21 -11.76 11.45
CA VAL A 148 9.83 -10.84 12.54
C VAL A 148 9.45 -9.48 11.97
N TRP A 149 10.33 -8.85 11.19
CA TRP A 149 10.05 -7.53 10.63
C TRP A 149 8.94 -7.57 9.59
N PHE A 150 8.76 -8.68 8.87
CA PHE A 150 7.60 -8.85 8.01
C PHE A 150 6.29 -8.85 8.79
N VAL A 151 6.18 -9.65 9.86
CA VAL A 151 4.96 -9.70 10.69
C VAL A 151 4.68 -8.35 11.35
N VAL A 152 5.70 -7.70 11.91
CA VAL A 152 5.54 -6.35 12.48
C VAL A 152 5.06 -5.38 11.41
N SER A 153 5.61 -5.43 10.20
CA SER A 153 5.20 -4.57 9.08
C SER A 153 3.75 -4.81 8.66
N VAL A 154 3.31 -6.07 8.58
CA VAL A 154 1.92 -6.43 8.28
C VAL A 154 0.99 -5.89 9.37
N ALA A 155 1.33 -6.10 10.64
CA ALA A 155 0.55 -5.63 11.78
C ALA A 155 0.47 -4.10 11.83
N THR A 156 1.58 -3.40 11.62
CA THR A 156 1.63 -1.94 11.54
C THR A 156 0.78 -1.42 10.38
N GLY A 157 0.89 -2.03 9.19
CA GLY A 157 0.05 -1.67 8.05
C GLY A 157 -1.43 -1.89 8.34
N ALA A 158 -1.81 -3.03 8.90
CA ALA A 158 -3.19 -3.31 9.28
C ALA A 158 -3.73 -2.28 10.28
N ALA A 159 -2.94 -1.92 11.30
CA ALA A 159 -3.32 -0.89 12.28
C ALA A 159 -3.53 0.49 11.62
N ILE A 160 -2.65 0.90 10.72
CA ILE A 160 -2.80 2.15 9.93
C ILE A 160 -4.08 2.09 9.09
N GLY A 161 -4.33 0.96 8.40
CA GLY A 161 -5.51 0.76 7.58
C GLY A 161 -6.81 0.86 8.38
N LEU A 162 -6.85 0.28 9.58
CA LEU A 162 -8.00 0.39 10.50
C LEU A 162 -8.22 1.82 10.98
N ALA A 163 -7.14 2.49 11.41
CA ALA A 163 -7.19 3.86 11.92
C ALA A 163 -7.65 4.88 10.86
N CYS A 164 -7.34 4.62 9.59
CA CYS A 164 -7.76 5.46 8.46
C CYS A 164 -9.14 5.10 7.89
N GLY A 165 -9.73 3.99 8.33
CA GLY A 165 -11.02 3.54 7.84
C GLY A 165 -12.17 4.49 8.19
N PRO A 166 -13.25 4.54 7.39
CA PRO A 166 -14.36 5.47 7.59
C PRO A 166 -15.06 5.32 8.95
N GLN A 167 -14.99 4.14 9.58
CA GLN A 167 -15.53 3.90 10.93
C GLN A 167 -14.82 4.72 12.01
N ALA A 168 -13.51 4.94 11.87
CA ALA A 168 -12.73 5.76 12.81
C ALA A 168 -13.11 7.24 12.76
N LEU A 169 -13.66 7.72 11.65
CA LEU A 169 -14.10 9.11 11.48
C LEU A 169 -15.54 9.34 11.98
N VAL A 170 -16.36 8.29 12.06
CA VAL A 170 -17.74 8.38 12.56
C VAL A 170 -17.79 8.40 14.08
N SER A 171 -16.86 7.73 14.77
CA SER A 171 -16.81 7.71 16.24
C SER A 171 -16.53 9.09 16.87
N VAL A 172 -15.90 10.01 16.13
CA VAL A 172 -15.57 11.37 16.60
C VAL A 172 -16.80 12.31 16.60
N ARG A 173 -17.89 11.96 15.91
CA ARG A 173 -19.05 12.85 15.68
C ARG A 173 -20.25 12.63 16.60
N LYS A 174 -20.10 11.98 17.76
CA LYS A 174 -21.16 11.99 18.79
C LYS A 174 -20.86 13.03 19.89
N PRO A 175 -21.28 14.30 19.73
CA PRO A 175 -21.51 15.16 20.88
C PRO A 175 -22.77 14.67 21.61
N ARG A 176 -22.67 14.56 22.94
CA ARG A 176 -23.82 14.40 23.84
C ARG A 176 -24.66 15.68 23.86
#